data_AF-A0A285VAY2-F1
#
_entry.id   AF-A0A285VAY2-F1
#
_cell.length_a   1.000
_cell.length_b   1.000
_cell.length_c   1.000
_cell.angle_alpha   90.00
_cell.angle_beta   90.00
_cell.angle_gamma   90.00
#
_symmetry.space_group_name_H-M   'P 1'
#
loop_
_entity.id
_entity.type
_entity.pdbx_description
1 polymer ?
#
loop_
_entity_poly.entity_id
_entity_poly.type
_entity_poly.pdbx_seq_one_letter_code
_entity_poly.pdbx_strand_id
1 'polypeptide(L)'
;MTLPTTGGASRVPDPHLREPAAPGDVRPAEQIDGAHRSYDRGEVDSVGALVGDVTRDLSTLMRQEVALAKAEAKQSATQAGKGAGLLSGAALAGYFTLLFLSVALWWALGDALDNLGWAAVVVALIWAVVAAVLGVMGRSQLQKVRGLPYTVDTAKKVPDALKGNEDHR
;
A
#
# COMPACT_ATOMS: atom_id res chain seq x y z
N MET A 1 30.77 16.39 -34.83
CA MET A 1 29.49 17.11 -34.79
C MET A 1 29.57 18.09 -33.62
N THR A 2 29.96 19.33 -33.92
CA THR A 2 30.38 20.37 -32.96
C THR A 2 29.28 21.43 -32.89
N LEU A 3 28.72 21.67 -31.70
CA LEU A 3 27.79 22.77 -31.47
C LEU A 3 28.55 24.06 -31.12
N PRO A 4 28.13 25.23 -31.63
CA PRO A 4 28.74 26.50 -31.30
C PRO A 4 28.33 26.99 -29.92
N THR A 5 29.34 27.39 -29.15
CA THR A 5 29.28 28.25 -27.97
C THR A 5 28.93 29.69 -28.37
N THR A 6 27.84 30.23 -27.83
CA THR A 6 27.62 31.69 -27.76
C THR A 6 26.93 32.05 -26.44
N GLY A 7 27.71 32.06 -25.36
CA GLY A 7 27.30 32.66 -24.09
C GLY A 7 27.70 34.12 -24.07
N GLY A 8 26.72 35.02 -24.28
CA GLY A 8 26.92 36.46 -24.15
C GLY A 8 27.27 36.81 -22.70
N ALA A 9 28.52 37.21 -22.48
CA ALA A 9 28.97 37.75 -21.21
C ALA A 9 28.37 39.16 -21.02
N SER A 10 27.34 39.25 -20.17
CA SER A 10 26.88 40.51 -19.59
C SER A 10 28.01 41.09 -18.74
N ARG A 11 28.68 42.13 -19.24
CA ARG A 11 29.59 42.95 -18.43
C ARG A 11 28.79 43.55 -17.28
N VAL A 12 29.09 43.10 -16.06
CA VAL A 12 28.71 43.80 -14.84
C VAL A 12 29.46 45.14 -14.83
N PRO A 13 28.78 46.29 -14.73
CA PRO A 13 29.45 47.57 -14.59
C PRO A 13 30.30 47.60 -13.31
N ASP A 14 31.55 48.04 -13.43
CA ASP A 14 32.50 48.13 -12.33
C ASP A 14 31.99 49.15 -11.28
N PRO A 15 31.66 48.73 -10.04
CA PRO A 15 31.00 49.59 -9.05
C PRO A 15 31.90 50.69 -8.48
N HIS A 16 33.18 50.70 -8.85
CA HIS A 16 34.22 51.55 -8.24
C HIS A 16 34.47 52.89 -8.96
N LEU A 17 33.75 53.20 -10.05
CA LEU A 17 33.85 54.48 -10.76
C LEU A 17 32.69 55.43 -10.45
N ARG A 18 32.33 55.60 -9.17
CA ARG A 18 31.44 56.69 -8.74
C ARG A 18 32.28 57.82 -8.16
N GLU A 19 32.41 58.91 -8.90
CA GLU A 19 32.98 60.15 -8.38
C GLU A 19 32.21 60.60 -7.11
N PRO A 20 32.91 61.10 -6.08
CA PRO A 20 32.27 61.58 -4.86
C PRO A 20 31.42 62.83 -5.17
N ALA A 21 30.13 62.75 -4.84
CA ALA A 21 29.19 63.86 -5.03
C ALA A 21 29.64 65.10 -4.25
N ALA A 22 29.56 66.27 -4.89
CA ALA A 22 29.93 67.54 -4.28
C ALA A 22 29.03 67.86 -3.05
N PRO A 23 29.56 68.50 -1.99
CA PRO A 23 28.79 68.81 -0.79
C PRO A 23 27.64 69.76 -1.12
N GLY A 24 26.40 69.26 -1.06
CA GLY A 24 25.18 70.01 -1.34
C GLY A 24 24.32 69.47 -2.49
N ASP A 25 24.79 68.45 -3.22
CA ASP A 25 24.05 67.87 -4.33
C ASP A 25 23.08 66.78 -3.85
N VAL A 26 21.86 67.18 -3.45
CA VAL A 26 20.73 66.28 -3.20
C VAL A 26 20.13 65.86 -4.54
N ARG A 27 20.70 64.82 -5.14
CA ARG A 27 20.09 64.17 -6.30
C ARG A 27 18.71 63.63 -5.89
N PRO A 28 17.63 63.96 -6.62
CA PRO A 28 16.33 63.35 -6.40
C PRO A 28 16.50 61.83 -6.45
N ALA A 29 15.97 61.11 -5.45
CA ALA A 29 16.03 59.67 -5.43
C ALA A 29 15.43 59.14 -6.74
N GLU A 30 16.27 58.58 -7.61
CA GLU A 30 15.82 57.88 -8.81
C GLU A 30 14.94 56.74 -8.31
N GLN A 31 13.64 56.91 -8.49
CA GLN A 31 12.62 55.98 -8.06
C GLN A 31 12.86 54.68 -8.82
N ILE A 32 13.39 53.68 -8.13
CA ILE A 32 13.63 52.35 -8.69
C ILE A 32 12.24 51.75 -8.98
N ASP A 33 11.73 51.98 -10.19
CA ASP A 33 10.38 51.62 -10.68
C ASP A 33 10.19 50.09 -10.89
N GLY A 34 10.80 49.29 -10.02
CA GLY A 34 10.78 47.82 -10.09
C GLY A 34 10.64 47.13 -8.74
N ALA A 35 10.98 47.78 -7.62
CA ALA A 35 10.90 47.14 -6.30
C ALA A 35 9.51 47.27 -5.64
N HIS A 36 8.69 48.25 -6.05
CA HIS A 36 7.41 48.55 -5.42
C HIS A 36 6.18 48.00 -6.16
N ARG A 37 6.31 47.58 -7.42
CA ARG A 37 5.17 46.99 -8.18
C ARG A 37 4.79 45.57 -7.74
N SER A 38 5.67 44.88 -7.01
CA SER A 38 5.41 43.54 -6.48
C SER A 38 4.51 43.55 -5.25
N TYR A 39 4.45 44.68 -4.52
CA TYR A 39 3.66 44.83 -3.30
C TYR A 39 2.32 45.55 -3.52
N ASP A 40 2.18 46.35 -4.58
CA ASP A 40 0.95 47.09 -4.89
C ASP A 40 -0.14 46.22 -5.59
N ARG A 41 0.20 44.98 -5.95
CA ARG A 41 -0.78 43.93 -6.29
C ARG A 41 -1.04 42.96 -5.13
N GLY A 42 -0.40 43.19 -3.99
CA GLY A 42 -0.69 42.55 -2.71
C GLY A 42 -1.72 43.38 -1.95
N GLU A 43 -2.88 43.59 -2.56
CA GLU A 43 -4.08 43.99 -1.83
C GLU A 43 -4.28 42.91 -0.76
N VAL A 44 -4.22 43.31 0.52
CA VAL A 44 -4.60 42.53 1.70
C VAL A 44 -5.45 41.32 1.33
N ASP A 45 -4.83 40.14 1.14
CA ASP A 45 -5.59 38.94 0.86
C ASP A 45 -6.61 38.84 1.98
N SER A 46 -7.90 38.95 1.62
CA SER A 46 -8.94 38.95 2.62
C SER A 46 -8.77 37.69 3.46
N VAL A 47 -9.06 37.74 4.76
CA VAL A 47 -8.98 36.55 5.63
C VAL A 47 -9.73 35.35 5.01
N GLY A 48 -10.76 35.60 4.19
CA GLY A 48 -11.46 34.59 3.40
C GLY A 48 -10.62 33.94 2.29
N ALA A 49 -9.72 34.67 1.63
CA ALA A 49 -8.81 34.13 0.61
C ALA A 49 -7.76 33.20 1.25
N LEU A 50 -7.13 33.63 2.35
CA LEU A 50 -6.16 32.83 3.11
C LEU A 50 -6.78 31.54 3.68
N VAL A 51 -7.99 31.62 4.23
CA VAL A 51 -8.73 30.43 4.72
C VAL A 51 -9.10 29.51 3.56
N GLY A 52 -9.43 30.08 2.39
CA GLY A 52 -9.68 29.33 1.16
C GLY A 52 -8.46 28.53 0.69
N ASP A 53 -7.29 29.16 0.69
CA ASP A 53 -6.03 28.52 0.28
C ASP A 53 -5.61 27.41 1.26
N VAL A 54 -5.68 27.65 2.57
CA VAL A 54 -5.40 26.61 3.58
C VAL A 54 -6.37 25.43 3.45
N THR A 55 -7.66 25.69 3.24
CA THR A 55 -8.67 24.62 3.05
C THR A 55 -8.39 23.81 1.79
N ARG A 56 -7.92 24.48 0.73
CA ARG A 56 -7.54 23.83 -0.53
C ARG A 56 -6.28 23.00 -0.40
N ASP A 57 -5.30 23.45 0.38
CA ASP A 57 -4.08 22.71 0.68
C ASP A 57 -4.38 21.49 1.54
N LEU A 58 -5.19 21.62 2.59
CA LEU A 58 -5.65 20.48 3.40
C LEU A 58 -6.43 19.46 2.56
N SER A 59 -7.33 19.92 1.68
CA SER A 59 -8.05 19.06 0.75
C SER A 59 -7.11 18.32 -0.21
N THR A 60 -6.01 18.97 -0.59
CA THR A 60 -4.97 18.39 -1.45
C THR A 60 -4.17 17.32 -0.71
N LEU A 61 -3.76 17.58 0.54
CA LEU A 61 -3.09 16.61 1.40
C LEU A 61 -3.97 15.39 1.68
N MET A 62 -5.25 15.59 2.05
CA MET A 62 -6.19 14.48 2.28
C MET A 62 -6.34 13.60 1.03
N ARG A 63 -6.43 14.21 -0.16
CA ARG A 63 -6.50 13.43 -1.41
C ARG A 63 -5.20 12.67 -1.67
N GLN A 64 -4.05 13.22 -1.32
CA GLN A 64 -2.75 12.56 -1.46
C GLN A 64 -2.60 11.39 -0.47
N GLU A 65 -2.97 11.54 0.79
CA GLU A 65 -2.98 10.47 1.80
C GLU A 65 -3.88 9.31 1.36
N VAL A 66 -5.09 9.61 0.87
CA VAL A 66 -5.98 8.59 0.32
C VAL A 66 -5.39 7.92 -0.93
N ALA A 67 -4.74 8.71 -1.82
CA ALA A 67 -4.09 8.16 -3.00
C ALA A 67 -2.92 7.23 -2.64
N LEU A 68 -2.14 7.59 -1.61
CA LEU A 68 -1.03 6.79 -1.09
C LEU A 68 -1.56 5.51 -0.44
N ALA A 69 -2.52 5.61 0.48
CA ALA A 69 -3.15 4.47 1.12
C ALA A 69 -3.77 3.51 0.08
N LYS A 70 -4.38 4.04 -0.97
CA LYS A 70 -4.89 3.23 -2.09
C LYS A 70 -3.76 2.54 -2.85
N ALA A 71 -2.63 3.21 -3.08
CA ALA A 71 -1.48 2.61 -3.75
C ALA A 71 -0.87 1.48 -2.90
N GLU A 72 -0.69 1.70 -1.60
CA GLU A 72 -0.16 0.70 -0.66
C GLU A 72 -1.12 -0.48 -0.49
N ALA A 73 -2.43 -0.23 -0.39
CA ALA A 73 -3.44 -1.27 -0.37
C ALA A 73 -3.42 -2.11 -1.66
N LYS A 74 -3.28 -1.48 -2.84
CA LYS A 74 -3.17 -2.19 -4.12
C LYS A 74 -1.90 -3.02 -4.21
N GLN A 75 -0.77 -2.50 -3.75
CA GLN A 75 0.49 -3.23 -3.71
C GLN A 75 0.39 -4.43 -2.77
N SER A 76 -0.15 -4.22 -1.57
CA SER A 76 -0.40 -5.27 -0.58
C SER A 76 -1.33 -6.35 -1.12
N ALA A 77 -2.45 -5.96 -1.75
CA ALA A 77 -3.38 -6.89 -2.36
C ALA A 77 -2.75 -7.70 -3.50
N THR A 78 -1.88 -7.07 -4.31
CA THR A 78 -1.17 -7.75 -5.39
C THR A 78 -0.16 -8.76 -4.84
N GLN A 79 0.62 -8.38 -3.82
CA GLN A 79 1.60 -9.27 -3.18
C GLN A 79 0.90 -10.44 -2.49
N ALA A 80 -0.17 -10.16 -1.73
CA ALA A 80 -1.00 -11.18 -1.11
C ALA A 80 -1.65 -12.10 -2.15
N GLY A 81 -2.17 -11.54 -3.25
CA GLY A 81 -2.76 -12.30 -4.35
C GLY A 81 -1.76 -13.22 -5.06
N LYS A 82 -0.54 -12.74 -5.33
CA LYS A 82 0.56 -13.57 -5.85
C LYS A 82 0.92 -14.70 -4.89
N GLY A 83 1.09 -14.38 -3.60
CA GLY A 83 1.38 -15.37 -2.57
C GLY A 83 0.30 -16.45 -2.47
N ALA A 84 -0.97 -16.04 -2.40
CA ALA A 84 -2.11 -16.95 -2.38
C ALA A 84 -2.20 -17.80 -3.65
N GLY A 85 -1.92 -17.22 -4.82
CA GLY A 85 -1.86 -17.92 -6.10
C GLY A 85 -0.76 -18.98 -6.14
N LEU A 86 0.46 -18.64 -5.71
CA LEU A 86 1.58 -19.58 -5.62
C LEU A 86 1.30 -20.71 -4.63
N LEU A 87 0.76 -20.40 -3.44
CA LEU A 87 0.40 -21.41 -2.45
C LEU A 87 -0.70 -22.36 -2.96
N SER A 88 -1.71 -21.82 -3.64
CA SER A 88 -2.77 -22.64 -4.25
C SER A 88 -2.22 -23.52 -5.37
N GLY A 89 -1.35 -22.98 -6.22
CA GLY A 89 -0.66 -23.74 -7.27
C GLY A 89 0.23 -24.83 -6.69
N ALA A 90 0.99 -24.55 -5.64
CA ALA A 90 1.82 -25.53 -4.93
C ALA A 90 0.97 -26.64 -4.28
N ALA A 91 -0.17 -26.29 -3.69
CA ALA A 91 -1.09 -27.28 -3.13
C ALA A 91 -1.65 -28.22 -4.21
N LEU A 92 -2.04 -27.67 -5.37
CA LEU A 92 -2.55 -28.46 -6.49
C LEU A 92 -1.45 -29.34 -7.11
N ALA A 93 -0.25 -28.79 -7.31
CA ALA A 93 0.90 -29.54 -7.81
C ALA A 93 1.26 -30.68 -6.84
N GLY A 94 1.33 -30.41 -5.54
CA GLY A 94 1.57 -31.42 -4.51
C GLY A 94 0.49 -32.51 -4.49
N TYR A 95 -0.79 -32.14 -4.68
CA TYR A 95 -1.87 -33.12 -4.81
C TYR A 95 -1.66 -34.06 -6.01
N PHE A 96 -1.33 -33.54 -7.19
CA PHE A 96 -1.04 -34.37 -8.36
C PHE A 96 0.21 -35.23 -8.18
N THR A 97 1.27 -34.70 -7.54
CA THR A 97 2.45 -35.49 -7.21
C THR A 97 2.09 -36.68 -6.33
N LEU A 98 1.31 -36.48 -5.27
CA LEU A 98 0.85 -37.56 -4.39
C LEU A 98 -0.05 -38.57 -5.12
N LEU A 99 -0.92 -38.09 -6.02
CA LEU A 99 -1.76 -38.95 -6.86
C LEU A 99 -0.90 -39.86 -7.74
N PHE A 100 0.05 -39.31 -8.49
CA PHE A 100 0.92 -40.10 -9.37
C PHE A 100 1.85 -41.03 -8.59
N LEU A 101 2.38 -40.60 -7.44
CA LEU A 101 3.13 -41.49 -6.55
C LEU A 101 2.27 -42.64 -6.05
N SER A 102 0.99 -42.42 -5.77
CA SER A 102 0.07 -43.47 -5.34
C SER A 102 -0.19 -44.49 -6.44
N VAL A 103 -0.38 -44.02 -7.69
CA VAL A 103 -0.54 -44.91 -8.85
C VAL A 103 0.74 -45.71 -9.11
N ALA A 104 1.90 -45.05 -9.06
CA ALA A 104 3.19 -45.71 -9.22
C ALA A 104 3.43 -46.76 -8.12
N LEU A 105 3.11 -46.42 -6.86
CA LEU A 105 3.22 -47.34 -5.74
C LEU A 105 2.27 -48.54 -5.90
N TRP A 106 1.03 -48.30 -6.34
CA TRP A 106 0.07 -49.38 -6.61
C TRP A 106 0.64 -50.32 -7.68
N TRP A 107 1.12 -49.80 -8.81
CA TRP A 107 1.73 -50.63 -9.86
C TRP A 107 2.95 -51.40 -9.34
N ALA A 108 3.86 -50.75 -8.61
CA ALA A 108 5.05 -51.40 -8.06
C ALA A 108 4.70 -52.52 -7.07
N LEU A 109 3.71 -52.31 -6.19
CA LEU A 109 3.22 -53.36 -5.28
C LEU A 109 2.46 -54.44 -6.04
N GLY A 110 1.72 -54.08 -7.09
CA GLY A 110 0.98 -55.02 -7.91
C GLY A 110 1.90 -56.04 -8.57
N ASP A 111 3.03 -55.56 -9.10
CA ASP A 111 4.11 -56.39 -9.64
C ASP A 111 4.80 -57.22 -8.53
N ALA A 112 5.18 -56.58 -7.42
CA ALA A 112 5.87 -57.27 -6.32
C ALA A 112 5.02 -58.33 -5.60
N LEU A 113 3.69 -58.20 -5.62
CA LEU A 113 2.75 -59.14 -5.00
C LEU A 113 2.09 -60.10 -6.01
N ASP A 114 2.42 -59.98 -7.31
CA ASP A 114 1.72 -60.64 -8.42
C ASP A 114 0.19 -60.47 -8.37
N ASN A 115 -0.31 -59.39 -7.75
CA ASN A 115 -1.74 -59.14 -7.54
C ASN A 115 -2.08 -57.66 -7.33
N LEU A 116 -2.68 -57.04 -8.35
CA LEU A 116 -3.10 -55.64 -8.30
C LEU A 116 -4.20 -55.35 -7.26
N GLY A 117 -5.07 -56.33 -6.96
CA GLY A 117 -6.16 -56.14 -6.01
C GLY A 117 -5.66 -55.95 -4.58
N TRP A 118 -4.73 -56.79 -4.13
CA TRP A 118 -4.11 -56.66 -2.81
C TRP A 118 -3.21 -55.43 -2.71
N ALA A 119 -2.50 -55.08 -3.78
CA ALA A 119 -1.75 -53.83 -3.84
C ALA A 119 -2.65 -52.59 -3.61
N ALA A 120 -3.86 -52.58 -4.21
CA ALA A 120 -4.83 -51.51 -4.00
C ALA A 120 -5.23 -51.36 -2.53
N VAL A 121 -5.49 -52.49 -1.85
CA VAL A 121 -5.86 -52.51 -0.42
C VAL A 121 -4.73 -51.95 0.43
N VAL A 122 -3.47 -52.30 0.16
CA VAL A 122 -2.31 -51.78 0.89
C VAL A 122 -2.18 -50.27 0.70
N VAL A 123 -2.27 -49.76 -0.53
CA VAL A 123 -2.21 -48.32 -0.81
C VAL A 123 -3.38 -47.58 -0.15
N ALA A 124 -4.58 -48.17 -0.16
CA ALA A 124 -5.75 -47.61 0.52
C ALA A 124 -5.55 -47.54 2.05
N LEU A 125 -4.95 -48.57 2.66
CA LEU A 125 -4.63 -48.57 4.08
C LEU A 125 -3.59 -47.48 4.44
N ILE A 126 -2.58 -47.28 3.61
CA ILE A 126 -1.59 -46.20 3.79
C ILE A 126 -2.32 -44.84 3.81
N TRP A 127 -3.18 -44.59 2.82
CA TRP A 127 -3.97 -43.34 2.78
C TRP A 127 -4.95 -43.20 3.93
N ALA A 128 -5.54 -44.29 4.42
CA ALA A 128 -6.41 -44.26 5.60
C ALA A 128 -5.65 -43.80 6.85
N VAL A 129 -4.41 -44.26 7.04
CA VAL A 129 -3.55 -43.81 8.14
C VAL A 129 -3.18 -42.33 7.98
N VAL A 130 -2.76 -41.92 6.78
CA VAL A 130 -2.45 -40.51 6.49
C VAL A 130 -3.66 -39.61 6.77
N ALA A 131 -4.85 -40.01 6.30
CA ALA A 131 -6.09 -39.27 6.53
C ALA A 131 -6.47 -39.19 8.01
N ALA A 132 -6.30 -40.27 8.78
CA ALA A 132 -6.54 -40.26 10.22
C ALA A 132 -5.61 -39.28 10.94
N VAL A 133 -4.30 -39.30 10.63
CA VAL A 133 -3.32 -38.38 11.22
C VAL A 133 -3.64 -36.93 10.86
N LEU A 134 -3.87 -36.64 9.58
CA LEU A 134 -4.22 -35.28 9.12
C LEU A 134 -5.55 -34.81 9.73
N GLY A 135 -6.54 -35.68 9.86
CA GLY A 135 -7.82 -35.37 10.50
C GLY A 135 -7.66 -34.98 11.97
N VAL A 136 -6.85 -35.73 12.73
CA VAL A 136 -6.56 -35.43 14.14
C VAL A 136 -5.77 -34.11 14.27
N MET A 137 -4.73 -33.92 13.45
CA MET A 137 -3.94 -32.68 13.46
C MET A 137 -4.79 -31.47 13.06
N GLY A 138 -5.56 -31.58 11.97
CA GLY A 138 -6.45 -30.52 11.49
C GLY A 138 -7.48 -30.16 12.56
N ARG A 139 -8.09 -31.16 13.21
CA ARG A 139 -9.00 -30.93 14.34
C ARG A 139 -8.32 -30.19 15.49
N SER A 140 -7.09 -30.56 15.85
CA SER A 140 -6.33 -29.87 16.91
C SER A 140 -6.03 -28.41 16.55
N GLN A 141 -5.63 -28.15 15.30
CA GLN A 141 -5.35 -26.79 14.84
C GLN A 141 -6.62 -25.93 14.81
N LEU A 142 -7.75 -26.47 14.35
CA LEU A 142 -9.04 -25.77 14.37
C LEU A 142 -9.51 -25.47 15.80
N GLN A 143 -9.25 -26.36 16.76
CA GLN A 143 -9.58 -26.12 18.17
C GLN A 143 -8.75 -24.96 18.76
N LYS A 144 -7.49 -24.80 18.36
CA LYS A 144 -6.64 -23.67 18.78
C LYS A 144 -7.12 -22.33 18.23
N VAL A 145 -7.69 -22.31 17.03
CA VAL A 145 -8.24 -21.09 16.41
C VAL A 145 -9.60 -20.71 17.01
N ARG A 146 -10.31 -21.64 17.66
CA ARG A 146 -11.66 -21.46 18.24
C ARG A 146 -11.71 -20.62 19.54
N GLY A 147 -10.70 -19.80 19.76
CA GLY A 147 -10.53 -18.92 20.92
C GLY A 147 -10.51 -17.43 20.57
N LEU A 148 -11.54 -16.90 19.91
CA LEU A 148 -11.87 -15.46 19.95
C LEU A 148 -13.27 -15.22 20.55
N PRO A 149 -13.56 -15.71 21.78
CA PRO A 149 -14.84 -15.48 22.44
C PRO A 149 -15.13 -13.98 22.64
N TYR A 150 -14.09 -13.17 22.83
CA TYR A 150 -14.24 -11.73 23.10
C TYR A 150 -14.75 -10.92 21.89
N THR A 151 -14.47 -11.33 20.65
CA THR A 151 -14.89 -10.58 19.46
C THR A 151 -16.34 -10.86 19.08
N VAL A 152 -16.81 -12.10 19.27
CA VAL A 152 -18.21 -12.47 19.04
C VAL A 152 -19.14 -11.93 20.13
N ASP A 153 -18.69 -11.89 21.39
CA ASP A 153 -19.50 -11.34 22.49
C ASP A 153 -19.58 -9.81 22.45
N THR A 154 -18.52 -9.12 22.00
CA THR A 154 -18.55 -7.67 21.81
C THR A 154 -19.44 -7.28 20.61
N ALA A 155 -19.33 -8.01 19.49
CA ALA A 155 -20.19 -7.77 18.32
C ALA A 155 -21.69 -8.03 18.60
N LYS A 156 -22.01 -8.98 19.50
CA LYS A 156 -23.38 -9.26 19.94
C LYS A 156 -23.94 -8.26 20.95
N LYS A 157 -23.11 -7.44 21.60
CA LYS A 157 -23.54 -6.36 22.52
C LYS A 157 -23.84 -5.03 21.83
N VAL A 158 -23.39 -4.84 20.58
CA VAL A 158 -23.66 -3.63 19.79
C VAL A 158 -25.13 -3.42 19.38
N PRO A 159 -25.97 -4.45 19.08
CA PRO A 159 -27.36 -4.21 18.70
C PRO A 159 -28.24 -3.69 19.85
N ASP A 160 -27.96 -4.06 21.11
CA ASP A 160 -28.75 -3.62 22.27
C ASP A 160 -28.53 -2.13 22.59
N ALA A 161 -27.34 -1.60 22.30
CA ALA A 161 -27.04 -0.17 22.48
C ALA A 161 -27.72 0.73 21.42
N LEU A 162 -28.22 0.17 20.31
CA LEU A 162 -28.89 0.91 19.24
C LEU A 162 -30.43 0.83 19.30
N LYS A 163 -31.00 0.05 20.22
CA LYS A 163 -32.46 -0.12 20.39
C LYS A 163 -33.05 0.55 21.64
N GLY A 164 -32.22 1.13 22.51
CA GLY A 164 -32.68 1.73 23.77
C GLY A 164 -32.63 3.26 23.76
N ASN A 165 -33.53 3.94 23.05
CA ASN A 165 -33.84 5.34 23.37
C ASN A 165 -35.20 5.88 22.85
N GLU A 166 -36.21 5.05 22.62
CA GLU A 166 -37.51 5.54 22.11
C GLU A 166 -38.59 5.81 23.17
N ASP A 167 -38.39 5.47 24.44
CA ASP A 167 -39.45 5.61 25.45
C ASP A 167 -39.02 6.39 26.69
N HIS A 168 -38.86 7.71 26.58
CA HIS A 168 -39.02 8.62 27.73
C HIS A 168 -39.60 9.96 27.25
N ARG A 169 -40.94 10.05 27.24
CA ARG A 169 -41.70 11.29 27.07
C ARG A 169 -42.71 11.42 28.19
#